data_AF-A0A0Q6B299-F1
#
_entry.id   AF-A0A0Q6B299-F1
#
_cell.length_a   1.000
_cell.length_b   1.000
_cell.length_c   1.000
_cell.angle_alpha   90.00
_cell.angle_beta   90.00
_cell.angle_gamma   90.00
#
_symmetry.space_group_name_H-M   'P 1'
#
loop_
_entity.id
_entity.type
_entity.pdbx_description
1 polymer ?
#
loop_
_entity_poly.entity_id
_entity_poly.type
_entity_poly.pdbx_seq_one_letter_code
_entity_poly.pdbx_strand_id
1 'polypeptide(L)'
;MKINHLTPAEENLMRLFWKLDSFYLKDVMEQHPEPKPHQNTVSTYLKILVEKGYLSTVKEGRIFKYTILVPLVEYRKFLLKELSVHFFNDSGKEILELLLSENMVSQDDFNNSDLEIDIKPVKTKEPKFEYANEVLKPKKDKKKEKDKKKKKKKSDD
;
A
#
# COMPACT_ATOMS: atom_id res chain seq x y z
N MET A 1 13.19 4.39 5.96
CA MET A 1 12.45 5.27 5.02
C MET A 1 10.96 5.00 5.19
N LYS A 2 10.11 6.03 5.16
CA LYS A 2 8.66 5.83 5.12
C LYS A 2 8.24 5.67 3.66
N ILE A 3 7.76 4.49 3.28
CA ILE A 3 7.25 4.21 1.93
C ILE A 3 5.79 4.67 1.89
N ASN A 4 5.45 5.53 0.93
CA ASN A 4 4.11 6.08 0.76
C ASN A 4 3.36 5.31 -0.32
N HIS A 5 2.06 5.07 -0.17
CA HIS A 5 1.30 4.35 -1.19
C HIS A 5 1.33 5.08 -2.55
N LEU A 6 1.57 4.33 -3.63
CA LEU A 6 1.45 4.83 -4.99
C LEU A 6 0.01 4.65 -5.47
N THR A 7 -0.46 5.58 -6.28
CA THR A 7 -1.68 5.43 -7.07
C THR A 7 -1.42 4.50 -8.28
N PRO A 8 -2.45 3.93 -8.91
CA PRO A 8 -2.25 3.06 -10.07
C PRO A 8 -1.46 3.71 -11.21
N ALA A 9 -1.65 5.01 -11.44
CA ALA A 9 -0.92 5.76 -12.46
C ALA A 9 0.57 5.91 -12.11
N GLU A 10 0.87 6.24 -10.85
CA GLU A 10 2.24 6.38 -10.36
C GLU A 10 2.97 5.03 -10.34
N GLU A 11 2.30 3.96 -9.94
CA GLU A 11 2.87 2.61 -9.94
C GLU A 11 3.21 2.15 -11.36
N ASN A 12 2.33 2.43 -12.34
CA ASN A 12 2.59 2.12 -13.73
C ASN A 12 3.86 2.83 -14.26
N LEU A 13 4.05 4.10 -13.90
CA LEU A 13 5.28 4.84 -14.23
C LEU A 13 6.50 4.27 -13.50
N MET A 14 6.38 3.94 -12.21
CA MET A 14 7.49 3.33 -11.46
C MET A 14 7.91 1.97 -12.03
N ARG A 15 6.98 1.17 -12.59
CA ARG A 15 7.30 -0.07 -13.33
C ARG A 15 8.20 0.16 -14.53
N LEU A 16 8.05 1.30 -15.21
CA LEU A 16 8.96 1.73 -16.25
C LEU A 16 10.30 2.19 -15.64
N PHE A 17 10.25 3.04 -14.62
CA PHE A 17 11.44 3.64 -14.02
C PHE A 17 12.38 2.61 -13.36
N TRP A 18 11.83 1.57 -12.71
CA TRP A 18 12.62 0.48 -12.14
C TRP A 18 13.42 -0.32 -13.18
N LYS A 19 13.02 -0.29 -14.46
CA LYS A 19 13.79 -0.92 -15.55
C LYS A 19 14.96 -0.06 -16.02
N LEU A 20 14.86 1.26 -15.83
CA LEU A 20 15.84 2.23 -16.33
C LEU A 20 16.93 2.54 -15.32
N ASP A 21 16.70 2.30 -14.02
CA ASP A 21 17.59 2.55 -12.87
C ASP A 21 17.96 4.03 -12.67
N SER A 22 18.58 4.67 -13.67
CA SER A 22 18.73 6.12 -13.77
C SER A 22 18.41 6.60 -15.19
N PHE A 23 17.67 7.71 -15.27
CA PHE A 23 17.11 8.18 -16.55
C PHE A 23 16.88 9.69 -16.56
N TYR A 24 16.76 10.23 -17.77
CA TYR A 24 16.29 11.58 -18.05
C TYR A 24 14.84 11.55 -18.52
N LEU A 25 14.17 12.70 -18.49
CA LEU A 25 12.80 12.83 -19.03
C LEU A 25 12.71 12.36 -20.50
N LYS A 26 13.75 12.60 -21.31
CA LYS A 26 13.78 12.19 -22.70
C LYS A 26 13.72 10.67 -22.86
N ASP A 27 14.45 9.93 -22.02
CA ASP A 27 14.51 8.46 -22.07
C ASP A 27 13.12 7.87 -21.77
N VAL A 28 12.39 8.46 -20.82
CA VAL A 28 11.00 8.06 -20.53
C VAL A 28 10.10 8.24 -21.75
N MET A 29 10.21 9.39 -22.42
CA MET A 29 9.39 9.70 -23.61
C MET A 29 9.70 8.80 -24.80
N GLU A 30 10.92 8.26 -24.89
CA GLU A 30 11.33 7.31 -25.94
C GLU A 30 10.78 5.91 -25.71
N GLN A 31 10.44 5.54 -24.47
CA GLN A 31 9.87 4.23 -24.13
C GLN A 31 8.35 4.12 -24.37
N HIS A 32 7.67 5.23 -24.68
CA HIS A 32 6.23 5.23 -24.90
C HIS A 32 5.87 4.98 -26.38
N PRO A 33 4.97 4.02 -26.67
CA PRO A 33 4.42 3.85 -28.01
C PRO A 33 3.53 5.05 -28.37
N GLU A 34 3.31 5.28 -29.67
CA GLU A 34 2.40 6.35 -30.12
C GLU A 34 0.94 6.02 -29.79
N PRO A 35 0.12 6.99 -29.34
CA PRO A 35 0.45 8.40 -29.16
C PRO A 35 1.23 8.69 -27.86
N LYS A 36 2.34 9.41 -27.99
CA LYS A 36 3.17 9.78 -26.83
C LYS A 36 2.40 10.65 -25.82
N PRO A 37 2.60 10.43 -24.51
CA PRO A 37 2.04 11.29 -23.49
C PRO A 37 2.62 12.71 -23.59
N HIS A 38 1.89 13.72 -23.12
CA HIS A 38 2.41 15.08 -23.07
C HIS A 38 3.56 15.17 -22.04
N GLN A 39 4.68 15.82 -22.41
CA GLN A 39 5.87 15.92 -21.56
C GLN A 39 5.58 16.55 -20.18
N ASN A 40 4.70 17.56 -20.14
CA ASN A 40 4.27 18.20 -18.89
C ASN A 40 3.60 17.22 -17.91
N THR A 41 2.87 16.22 -18.42
CA THR A 41 2.21 15.20 -17.60
C THR A 41 3.26 14.33 -16.91
N VAL A 42 4.22 13.81 -17.70
CA VAL A 42 5.33 13.01 -17.16
C VAL A 42 6.16 13.82 -16.16
N SER A 43 6.45 15.09 -16.47
CA SER A 43 7.18 15.99 -15.59
C SER A 43 6.46 16.23 -14.26
N THR A 44 5.12 16.32 -14.27
CA THR A 44 4.32 16.43 -13.05
C THR A 44 4.44 15.17 -12.19
N TYR A 45 4.30 13.98 -12.79
CA TYR A 45 4.47 12.73 -12.05
C TYR A 45 5.89 12.55 -11.50
N LEU A 46 6.93 12.94 -12.24
CA LEU A 46 8.30 12.89 -11.75
C LEU A 46 8.50 13.76 -10.50
N LYS A 47 7.92 14.97 -10.48
CA LYS A 47 7.94 15.82 -9.28
C LYS A 47 7.22 15.17 -8.11
N ILE A 48 6.03 14.64 -8.33
CA ILE A 48 5.24 13.95 -7.29
C ILE A 48 6.04 12.77 -6.71
N LEU A 49 6.68 11.97 -7.56
CA LEU A 49 7.48 10.81 -7.12
C LEU A 49 8.76 11.21 -6.39
N VAL A 50 9.36 12.35 -6.75
CA VAL A 50 10.47 12.95 -5.98
C VAL A 50 9.98 13.43 -4.61
N GLU A 51 8.86 14.14 -4.54
CA GLU A 51 8.25 14.59 -3.28
C GLU A 51 7.85 13.41 -2.38
N LYS A 52 7.36 12.32 -2.95
CA LYS A 52 7.05 11.08 -2.23
C LYS A 52 8.29 10.28 -1.80
N GLY A 53 9.48 10.66 -2.26
CA GLY A 53 10.75 10.02 -1.90
C GLY A 53 11.06 8.74 -2.68
N TYR A 54 10.39 8.48 -3.81
CA TYR A 54 10.66 7.33 -4.68
C TYR A 54 11.81 7.58 -5.64
N LEU A 55 11.99 8.84 -6.02
CA LEU A 55 13.02 9.27 -6.95
C LEU A 55 13.89 10.36 -6.30
N SER A 56 15.17 10.35 -6.61
CA SER A 56 16.06 11.49 -6.41
C SER A 56 16.22 12.22 -7.72
N THR A 57 16.44 13.53 -7.67
CA THR A 57 16.76 14.33 -8.85
C THR A 57 18.08 15.08 -8.65
N VAL A 58 18.94 15.02 -9.65
CA VAL A 58 20.20 15.75 -9.72
C VAL A 58 20.19 16.62 -10.98
N LYS A 59 20.52 17.90 -10.82
CA LYS A 59 20.61 18.82 -11.94
C LYS A 59 21.97 18.67 -12.63
N GLU A 60 21.96 18.31 -13.91
CA GLU A 60 23.16 18.21 -14.74
C GLU A 60 23.04 19.23 -15.88
N GLY A 61 23.64 20.41 -15.68
CA GLY A 61 23.54 21.53 -16.62
C GLY A 61 22.10 22.06 -16.77
N ARG A 62 21.47 21.79 -17.93
CA ARG A 62 20.08 22.20 -18.25
C ARG A 62 19.06 21.07 -18.13
N ILE A 63 19.50 19.85 -17.80
CA ILE A 63 18.65 18.67 -17.69
C ILE A 63 18.64 18.15 -16.25
N PHE A 64 17.62 17.35 -15.93
CA PHE A 64 17.48 16.68 -14.65
C PHE A 64 17.65 15.18 -14.84
N LYS A 65 18.57 14.60 -14.08
CA LYS A 65 18.76 13.15 -13.99
C LYS A 65 17.96 12.64 -12.81
N TYR A 66 17.17 11.60 -13.04
CA TYR A 66 16.39 10.91 -12.01
C TYR A 66 17.07 9.60 -11.65
N THR A 67 17.02 9.22 -10.38
CA THR A 67 17.56 7.96 -9.87
C THR A 67 16.56 7.33 -8.92
N ILE A 68 16.39 6.01 -9.01
CA ILE A 68 15.51 5.26 -8.10
C ILE A 68 16.06 5.30 -6.67
N LEU A 69 15.22 5.69 -5.71
CA LEU A 69 15.54 5.60 -4.28
C LEU A 69 14.92 4.37 -3.61
N VAL A 70 13.74 3.94 -4.08
CA VAL A 70 13.02 2.79 -3.54
C VAL A 70 13.05 1.66 -4.56
N PRO A 71 13.79 0.56 -4.32
CA PRO A 71 13.82 -0.59 -5.22
C PRO A 71 12.46 -1.30 -5.29
N LEU A 72 12.16 -1.92 -6.43
CA LEU A 72 10.93 -2.70 -6.64
C LEU A 72 10.75 -3.81 -5.58
N VAL A 73 11.84 -4.43 -5.12
CA VAL A 73 11.81 -5.47 -4.07
C VAL A 73 11.27 -4.91 -2.76
N GLU A 74 11.72 -3.70 -2.36
CA GLU A 74 11.27 -3.06 -1.13
C GLU A 74 9.81 -2.60 -1.23
N TYR A 75 9.40 -2.08 -2.39
CA TYR A 75 7.99 -1.73 -2.63
C TYR A 75 7.07 -2.95 -2.62
N ARG A 76 7.49 -4.09 -3.19
CA ARG A 76 6.73 -5.36 -3.13
C ARG A 76 6.55 -5.85 -1.70
N LYS A 77 7.60 -5.80 -0.87
CA LYS A 77 7.52 -6.15 0.55
C LYS A 77 6.56 -5.23 1.32
N PHE A 78 6.60 -3.93 1.02
CA PHE A 78 5.69 -2.95 1.60
C PHE A 78 4.23 -3.29 1.28
N LEU A 79 3.90 -3.53 0.01
CA LEU A 79 2.54 -3.88 -0.40
C LEU A 79 2.06 -5.20 0.22
N LEU A 80 2.91 -6.23 0.27
CA LEU A 80 2.55 -7.51 0.88
C LEU A 80 2.26 -7.37 2.37
N LYS A 81 3.05 -6.53 3.07
CA LYS A 81 2.83 -6.27 4.49
C LYS A 81 1.53 -5.52 4.75
N GLU A 82 1.24 -4.48 3.97
CA GLU A 82 -0.04 -3.76 4.05
C GLU A 82 -1.21 -4.71 3.79
N LEU A 83 -1.13 -5.52 2.72
CA LEU A 83 -2.14 -6.53 2.41
C LEU A 83 -2.35 -7.51 3.59
N SER A 84 -1.26 -8.02 4.16
CA SER A 84 -1.30 -8.97 5.27
C SER A 84 -1.98 -8.37 6.51
N VAL A 85 -1.61 -7.14 6.88
CA VAL A 85 -2.18 -6.45 8.05
C VAL A 85 -3.66 -6.10 7.84
N HIS A 86 -4.04 -5.66 6.62
CA HIS A 86 -5.39 -5.18 6.35
C HIS A 86 -6.42 -6.29 6.10
N PHE A 87 -6.01 -7.41 5.51
CA PHE A 87 -6.94 -8.44 5.04
C PHE A 87 -6.70 -9.84 5.63
N PHE A 88 -5.50 -10.10 6.15
CA PHE A 88 -5.09 -11.44 6.59
C PHE A 88 -4.56 -11.45 8.04
N ASN A 89 -4.96 -10.48 8.87
CA ASN A 89 -4.60 -10.43 10.28
C ASN A 89 -3.08 -10.58 10.58
N ASP A 90 -2.21 -10.08 9.71
CA ASP A 90 -0.75 -10.25 9.79
C ASP A 90 -0.31 -11.75 9.78
N SER A 91 -1.13 -12.62 9.21
CA SER A 91 -0.94 -14.08 9.12
C SER A 91 -0.53 -14.50 7.71
N GLY A 92 0.72 -14.91 7.54
CA GLY A 92 1.20 -15.50 6.29
C GLY A 92 0.51 -16.81 5.93
N LYS A 93 -0.04 -17.52 6.92
CA LYS A 93 -0.77 -18.78 6.71
C LYS A 93 -2.07 -18.54 5.93
N GLU A 94 -2.84 -17.53 6.31
CA GLU A 94 -4.11 -17.21 5.62
C GLU A 94 -3.86 -16.78 4.16
N ILE A 95 -2.76 -16.06 3.91
CA ILE A 95 -2.34 -15.71 2.54
C ILE A 95 -2.04 -16.98 1.73
N LEU A 96 -1.28 -17.93 2.30
CA LEU A 96 -0.93 -19.17 1.60
C LEU A 96 -2.15 -20.05 1.33
N GLU A 97 -3.08 -20.16 2.28
CA GLU A 97 -4.34 -20.88 2.10
C GLU A 97 -5.15 -20.30 0.93
N LEU A 98 -5.24 -18.97 0.81
CA LEU A 98 -5.90 -18.31 -0.31
C LEU A 98 -5.21 -18.58 -1.65
N LEU A 99 -3.87 -18.53 -1.69
CA LEU A 99 -3.10 -18.81 -2.90
C LEU A 99 -3.34 -20.23 -3.42
N LEU A 100 -3.44 -21.21 -2.51
CA LEU A 100 -3.75 -22.60 -2.84
C LEU A 100 -5.21 -22.75 -3.29
N SER A 101 -6.16 -22.11 -2.59
CA SER A 101 -7.59 -22.22 -2.96
C SER A 101 -7.90 -21.59 -4.31
N GLU A 102 -7.23 -20.50 -4.66
CA GLU A 102 -7.37 -19.80 -5.94
C GLU A 102 -6.50 -20.44 -7.06
N ASN A 103 -5.86 -21.58 -6.82
CA ASN A 103 -4.96 -22.26 -7.75
C ASN A 103 -3.84 -21.35 -8.31
N MET A 104 -3.41 -20.35 -7.53
CA MET A 104 -2.29 -19.50 -7.89
C MET A 104 -0.93 -20.17 -7.61
N VAL A 105 -0.93 -21.18 -6.73
CA VAL A 105 0.21 -22.04 -6.42
C VAL A 105 -0.29 -23.49 -6.38
N SER A 106 0.47 -24.40 -6.98
CA SER A 106 0.16 -25.83 -7.10
C SER A 106 1.17 -26.68 -6.33
N GLN A 107 0.84 -27.95 -6.12
CA GLN A 107 1.76 -28.88 -5.45
C GLN A 107 3.07 -29.07 -6.23
N ASP A 108 3.02 -28.95 -7.56
CA ASP A 108 4.19 -29.06 -8.42
C ASP A 108 5.16 -27.88 -8.26
N ASP A 109 4.65 -26.70 -7.88
CA ASP A 109 5.50 -25.54 -7.59
C ASP A 109 6.40 -25.79 -6.39
N PHE A 110 5.95 -26.58 -5.40
CA PHE A 110 6.75 -26.97 -4.23
C PHE A 110 7.74 -28.10 -4.51
N ASN A 111 7.47 -28.93 -5.52
CA ASN A 111 8.31 -30.08 -5.87
C ASN A 111 9.51 -29.69 -6.74
N ASN A 112 9.47 -28.51 -7.38
CA ASN A 112 10.63 -27.94 -8.05
C ASN A 112 11.64 -27.46 -7.00
N SER A 113 12.81 -28.10 -7.01
CA SER A 113 13.94 -27.93 -6.08
C SER A 113 14.56 -26.52 -6.04
N ASP A 114 14.05 -25.55 -6.79
CA ASP A 114 14.55 -24.17 -6.85
C ASP A 114 13.93 -23.25 -5.79
N LEU A 115 12.95 -23.73 -5.02
CA LEU A 115 12.40 -23.02 -3.86
C LEU A 115 13.29 -23.26 -2.63
N GLU A 116 14.37 -22.50 -2.51
CA GLU A 116 15.12 -22.38 -1.24
C GLU A 116 14.31 -21.55 -0.23
N ILE A 117 13.30 -22.16 0.39
CA ILE A 117 12.51 -21.54 1.44
C ILE A 117 13.14 -21.86 2.80
N ASP A 118 13.92 -20.93 3.34
CA ASP A 118 14.36 -20.96 4.74
C ASP A 118 13.17 -20.55 5.64
N ILE A 119 12.37 -21.53 6.06
CA ILE A 119 11.17 -21.31 6.88
C ILE A 119 11.60 -20.89 8.29
N LYS A 120 11.67 -19.57 8.52
CA LYS A 120 11.83 -19.03 9.87
C LYS A 120 10.48 -19.05 10.59
N PRO A 121 10.42 -19.49 11.85
CA PRO A 121 9.18 -19.51 12.61
C PRO A 121 8.66 -18.08 12.80
N VAL A 122 7.52 -17.78 12.19
CA VAL A 122 6.81 -16.51 12.37
C VAL A 122 6.03 -16.58 13.68
N LYS A 123 6.24 -15.60 14.57
CA LYS A 123 5.45 -15.45 15.80
C LYS A 123 4.07 -14.91 15.43
N THR A 124 3.08 -15.78 15.35
CA THR A 124 1.67 -15.40 15.22
C THR A 124 1.27 -14.56 16.43
N LYS A 125 0.96 -13.28 16.25
CA LYS A 125 0.26 -12.49 17.27
C LYS A 125 -1.23 -12.70 17.05
N GLU A 126 -1.96 -13.05 18.09
CA GLU A 126 -3.42 -13.19 18.02
C GLU A 126 -4.04 -11.88 17.51
N PRO A 127 -5.01 -11.95 16.58
CA PRO A 127 -5.66 -10.78 16.03
C PRO A 127 -6.43 -10.05 17.14
N LYS A 128 -5.97 -8.83 17.48
CA LYS A 128 -6.73 -7.91 18.31
C LYS A 128 -7.71 -7.16 17.43
N PHE A 129 -8.99 -7.54 17.49
CA PHE A 129 -10.08 -6.80 16.85
C PHE A 129 -10.33 -5.46 17.58
N GLU A 130 -9.55 -4.42 17.28
CA GLU A 130 -9.78 -3.06 17.82
C GLU A 130 -10.73 -2.21 16.93
N TYR A 131 -10.91 -2.55 15.65
CA TYR A 131 -11.59 -1.67 14.68
C TYR A 131 -13.13 -1.63 14.76
N ALA A 132 -13.79 -2.59 15.42
CA ALA A 132 -15.26 -2.56 15.51
C ALA A 132 -15.79 -1.61 16.61
N ASN A 133 -14.99 -1.33 17.64
CA ASN A 133 -15.47 -0.65 18.85
C ASN A 133 -15.43 0.88 18.77
N GLU A 134 -14.70 1.46 17.80
CA GLU A 134 -14.69 2.92 17.60
C GLU A 134 -15.76 3.41 16.62
N VAL A 135 -16.05 2.64 15.56
CA VAL A 135 -17.06 3.02 14.55
C VAL A 135 -18.49 2.75 15.04
N LEU A 136 -18.69 1.70 15.84
CA LEU A 136 -19.99 1.32 16.39
C LEU A 136 -20.21 1.81 17.83
N LYS A 137 -19.79 3.03 18.18
CA LYS A 137 -20.46 3.70 19.31
C LYS A 137 -21.83 4.15 18.82
N PRO A 138 -22.95 3.45 19.12
CA PRO A 138 -24.24 4.07 18.93
C PRO A 138 -24.21 5.37 19.74
N LYS A 139 -24.68 6.47 19.14
CA LYS A 139 -25.08 7.65 19.91
C LYS A 139 -26.07 7.15 20.96
N LYS A 140 -25.61 6.87 22.19
CA LYS A 140 -26.51 6.59 23.31
C LYS A 140 -27.47 7.76 23.36
N ASP A 141 -28.73 7.44 23.12
CA ASP A 141 -29.83 8.37 23.03
C ASP A 141 -29.77 9.41 24.15
N LYS A 142 -29.58 10.68 23.77
CA LYS A 142 -29.92 11.86 24.58
C LYS A 142 -31.43 11.92 24.97
N LYS A 143 -32.20 10.85 24.72
CA LYS A 143 -33.64 10.76 24.99
C LYS A 143 -33.97 10.08 26.33
N LYS A 144 -33.08 9.26 26.91
CA LYS A 144 -33.35 8.62 28.23
C LYS A 144 -33.06 9.52 29.45
N GLU A 145 -32.42 10.67 29.28
CA GLU A 145 -32.15 11.61 30.38
C GLU A 145 -33.26 12.67 30.57
N LYS A 146 -34.06 12.96 29.54
CA LYS A 146 -35.20 13.89 29.66
C LYS A 146 -36.41 13.28 30.37
N ASP A 147 -36.65 11.98 30.23
CA ASP A 147 -37.81 11.34 30.88
C ASP A 147 -37.59 11.06 32.38
N LYS A 148 -36.34 10.85 32.82
CA LYS A 148 -36.03 10.76 34.26
C LYS A 148 -36.14 12.10 34.99
N LYS A 149 -35.92 13.23 34.31
CA LYS A 149 -36.06 14.57 34.91
C LYS A 149 -37.53 15.04 35.03
N LYS A 150 -38.44 14.54 34.20
CA LYS A 150 -39.89 14.83 34.33
C LYS A 150 -40.60 14.00 35.40
N LYS A 151 -40.16 12.75 35.65
CA LYS A 151 -40.73 11.93 36.75
C LYS A 151 -40.29 12.36 38.15
N LYS A 152 -39.11 12.96 38.31
CA LYS A 152 -38.62 13.47 39.60
C LYS A 152 -39.19 14.83 40.03
N LYS A 153 -39.96 15.51 39.16
CA LYS A 153 -40.55 16.83 39.44
C LYS A 153 -42.06 16.80 39.71
N LYS A 154 -42.65 15.60 39.80
CA LYS A 154 -44.08 15.36 40.09
C LYS A 154 -44.30 14.58 41.40
N SER A 155 -43.25 14.39 42.19
CA SER A 155 -43.28 13.66 43.46
C SER A 155 -42.93 14.53 44.68
N ASP A 156 -42.72 15.84 44.49
CA ASP A 156 -42.39 16.81 45.55
C ASP A 156 -43.35 18.02 45.53
N ASP A 157 -44.60 17.84 45.11
CA ASP A 157 -45.71 18.80 45.32
C ASP A 157 -46.99 18.02 45.64
#